data_AF-T2IIM0-F1
#
_entry.id   AF-T2IIM0-F1
#
_cell.length_a   1.000
_cell.length_b   1.000
_cell.length_c   1.000
_cell.angle_alpha   90.00
_cell.angle_beta   90.00
_cell.angle_gamma   90.00
#
_symmetry.space_group_name_H-M   'P 1'
#
loop_
_entity.id
_entity.type
_entity.pdbx_description
1 polymer ?
#
loop_
_entity_poly.entity_id
_entity_poly.type
_entity_poly.pdbx_seq_one_letter_code
_entity_poly.pdbx_strand_id
1 'polypeptide(L)' 'MSEINYAQMSDKELRKYFLEHKNEQSTLQAYLQRRNQQPKQVITKVGDPDFDLKIEQAIKSKKSYPIN' A
#
# COMPACT_ATOMS: atom_id res chain seq x y z
N MET A 1 -28.59 6.86 -4.56
CA MET A 1 -27.22 6.32 -4.65
C MET A 1 -26.78 6.00 -3.24
N SER A 2 -26.40 4.76 -2.95
CA SER A 2 -25.90 4.41 -1.62
C SER A 2 -24.50 4.98 -1.47
N GLU A 3 -24.29 5.85 -0.48
CA GLU A 3 -22.96 6.40 -0.20
C GLU A 3 -22.04 5.28 0.28
N ILE A 4 -20.94 5.05 -0.45
CA ILE A 4 -19.97 4.03 -0.10
C ILE A 4 -19.01 4.60 0.92
N ASN A 5 -18.98 4.00 2.12
CA ASN A 5 -18.09 4.44 3.20
C ASN A 5 -16.73 3.75 3.11
N TYR A 6 -15.81 4.29 2.31
CA TYR A 6 -14.44 3.79 2.18
C TYR A 6 -13.65 3.83 3.50
N ALA A 7 -14.05 4.65 4.48
CA ALA A 7 -13.35 4.75 5.76
C ALA A 7 -13.54 3.51 6.63
N GLN A 8 -14.66 2.79 6.46
CA GLN A 8 -14.94 1.55 7.18
C GLN A 8 -14.28 0.32 6.56
N MET A 9 -13.77 0.43 5.33
CA MET A 9 -13.05 -0.65 4.66
C MET A 9 -11.63 -0.79 5.21
N SER A 10 -11.22 -2.03 5.47
CA SER A 10 -9.81 -2.37 5.62
C SER A 10 -9.05 -2.08 4.33
N ASP A 11 -7.73 -1.96 4.43
CA ASP A 11 -6.89 -1.69 3.24
C ASP A 11 -7.01 -2.78 2.17
N LYS A 12 -7.27 -4.03 2.58
CA LYS A 12 -7.51 -5.15 1.66
C LYS A 12 -8.85 -5.02 0.95
N GLU A 13 -9.90 -4.69 1.68
CA GLU A 13 -11.24 -4.50 1.14
C GLU A 13 -11.27 -3.31 0.19
N LEU A 14 -10.68 -2.17 0.56
CA LEU A 14 -10.59 -1.01 -0.30
C LEU A 14 -9.80 -1.31 -1.58
N ARG A 15 -8.71 -2.09 -1.48
CA ARG A 15 -7.94 -2.54 -2.65
C ARG A 15 -8.78 -3.44 -3.56
N LYS A 16 -9.47 -4.43 -3.00
CA LYS A 16 -10.31 -5.35 -3.78
C LYS A 16 -11.44 -4.58 -4.47
N TYR A 17 -12.11 -3.71 -3.72
CA TYR A 17 -13.17 -2.85 -4.20
C TYR A 17 -12.70 -1.94 -5.34
N PHE A 18 -11.53 -1.31 -5.19
CA PHE A 18 -10.89 -0.56 -6.30
C PHE A 18 -10.63 -1.40 -7.54
N LEU A 19 -10.16 -2.65 -7.39
CA LEU A 19 -9.89 -3.53 -8.54
C LEU A 19 -11.17 -3.95 -9.27
N GLU A 20 -12.30 -4.03 -8.58
CA GLU A 20 -13.60 -4.34 -9.15
C GLU A 20 -14.25 -3.09 -9.79
N HIS A 21 -13.96 -1.89 -9.27
CA HIS A 21 -14.54 -0.61 -9.67
C HIS A 21 -13.52 0.35 -10.30
N LYS A 22 -12.57 -0.16 -11.10
CA LYS A 22 -11.42 0.61 -11.63
C LYS A 22 -11.78 1.88 -12.42
N ASN A 23 -12.99 1.94 -12.99
CA ASN A 23 -13.46 3.07 -13.78
C ASN A 23 -14.07 4.20 -12.93
N GLU A 24 -14.28 3.94 -11.63
CA GLU A 24 -14.84 4.93 -10.70
C GLU A 24 -13.71 5.76 -10.08
N GLN A 25 -13.69 7.05 -10.42
CA GLN A 25 -12.66 7.96 -9.90
C GLN A 25 -12.70 8.10 -8.38
N SER A 26 -13.89 8.08 -7.76
CA SER A 26 -14.05 8.13 -6.30
C SER A 26 -13.28 7.00 -5.60
N THR A 27 -13.37 5.80 -6.16
CA THR A 27 -12.74 4.60 -5.63
C THR A 27 -11.21 4.63 -5.79
N LEU A 28 -10.73 5.14 -6.93
CA LEU A 28 -9.30 5.40 -7.14
C LEU A 28 -8.75 6.43 -6.15
N GLN A 29 -9.46 7.55 -5.96
CA GLN A 29 -9.04 8.62 -5.05
C GLN A 29 -8.97 8.12 -3.60
N ALA A 30 -9.99 7.38 -3.13
CA ALA A 30 -10.00 6.79 -1.80
C ALA A 30 -8.81 5.83 -1.59
N TYR A 31 -8.53 4.97 -2.57
CA TYR A 31 -7.39 4.04 -2.52
C TYR A 31 -6.03 4.78 -2.46
N LEU A 32 -5.85 5.81 -3.30
CA LEU A 32 -4.61 6.60 -3.32
C LEU A 32 -4.41 7.38 -2.02
N GLN A 33 -5.48 7.98 -1.49
CA GLN A 33 -5.43 8.72 -0.23
C GLN A 33 -4.99 7.81 0.93
N ARG A 34 -5.59 6.61 1.04
CA ARG A 34 -5.20 5.62 2.06
C ARG A 34 -3.73 5.22 1.92
N ARG A 35 -3.28 4.98 0.68
CA ARG A 35 -1.89 4.61 0.40
C ARG A 35 -0.89 5.73 0.73
N ASN A 36 -1.30 6.99 0.60
CA ASN A 36 -0.47 8.14 0.95
C ASN A 36 -0.42 8.40 2.46
N GLN A 37 -1.44 7.99 3.21
CA GLN A 37 -1.48 8.06 4.68
C GLN A 37 -0.63 6.98 5.34
N GLN A 38 -0.36 5.86 4.65
CA GLN A 38 0.53 4.83 5.18
C GLN A 38 1.96 5.37 5.27
N PRO A 39 2.58 5.39 6.47
CA PRO A 39 3.94 5.85 6.63
C PRO A 39 4.87 4.95 5.80
N LYS A 40 5.55 5.55 4.83
CA LYS A 40 6.57 4.85 4.04
C LYS A 40 7.80 4.67 4.94
N GLN A 41 8.10 3.43 5.31
CA GLN A 41 9.34 3.13 6.01
C GLN A 41 10.52 3.37 5.07
N VAL A 42 11.42 4.27 5.46
CA VAL A 42 12.69 4.47 4.76
C VAL A 42 13.58 3.27 5.06
N ILE A 43 13.90 2.49 4.02
CA ILE A 43 14.69 1.25 4.13
C ILE A 43 16.18 1.56 4.28
N THR A 44 16.71 2.50 3.50
CA THR A 44 18.11 2.97 3.54
C THR A 44 18.23 4.33 2.83
N LYS A 45 19.42 4.96 2.85
CA LYS A 45 19.73 6.25 2.22
C LYS A 45 21.04 6.16 1.45
N VAL A 46 21.22 7.01 0.44
CA VAL A 46 22.47 7.09 -0.33
C VAL A 46 23.65 7.37 0.62
N GLY A 47 24.72 6.58 0.48
CA GLY A 47 25.91 6.67 1.34
C GLY A 47 25.88 5.77 2.58
N ASP A 48 24.80 5.01 2.79
CA ASP A 48 24.75 3.96 3.81
C ASP A 48 25.74 2.83 3.44
N PRO A 49 26.72 2.48 4.28
CA PRO A 49 27.68 1.40 3.98
C PRO A 49 27.00 0.05 3.71
N ASP A 50 25.82 -0.17 4.30
CA ASP A 50 25.06 -1.41 4.15
C ASP A 50 23.88 -1.26 3.17
N PHE A 51 23.94 -0.29 2.25
CA PHE A 51 22.83 0.04 1.34
C PHE A 51 22.25 -1.20 0.67
N ASP A 52 23.09 -1.98 -0.01
CA ASP A 52 22.64 -3.16 -0.76
C ASP A 52 22.07 -4.25 0.17
N LEU A 53 22.71 -4.48 1.32
CA LEU A 53 22.25 -5.47 2.30
C LEU A 53 20.87 -5.12 2.87
N LYS A 54 20.63 -3.84 3.17
CA LYS A 54 19.33 -3.37 3.68
C LYS A 54 18.23 -3.48 2.62
N ILE A 55 18.55 -3.24 1.34
CA ILE A 55 17.61 -3.48 0.24
C ILE A 55 17.25 -4.97 0.15
N GLU A 56 18.24 -5.87 0.17
CA GLU A 56 17.99 -7.30 0.10
C GLU A 56 17.13 -7.81 1.27
N GLN A 57 17.43 -7.37 2.50
CA GLN A 57 16.67 -7.73 3.68
C GLN A 57 15.22 -7.20 3.62
N ALA A 58 15.02 -5.98 3.11
CA ALA A 58 13.69 -5.43 2.92
C ALA A 58 12.88 -6.20 1.85
N ILE A 59 13.53 -6.65 0.77
CA ILE A 59 12.89 -7.50 -0.24
C ILE A 59 12.53 -8.87 0.36
N LYS A 60 13.45 -9.51 1.11
CA LYS A 60 13.23 -10.80 1.76
C LYS A 60 12.08 -10.72 2.78
N SER A 61 12.06 -9.71 3.63
CA SER A 61 10.97 -9.49 4.58
C SER A 61 9.63 -9.28 3.88
N LYS A 62 9.57 -8.48 2.80
CA LYS A 62 8.33 -8.34 2.01
C LYS A 62 7.87 -9.63 1.32
N LYS A 63 8.79 -10.49 0.88
CA LYS A 63 8.44 -11.81 0.29
C LYS A 63 8.02 -12.84 1.35
N SER A 64 8.52 -12.71 2.57
CA SER A 64 8.18 -13.61 3.69
C SER A 64 6.84 -13.32 4.34
N TYR A 65 6.24 -12.16 4.09
CA TYR A 65 4.83 -11.94 4.43
C TYR A 65 3.96 -12.58 3.33
N PRO A 66 3.20 -13.65 3.61
CA PRO A 66 2.13 -14.02 2.71
C PRO A 66 1.22 -12.80 2.60
N ILE A 67 0.95 -12.40 1.36
CA ILE A 67 -0.15 -11.49 1.06
C ILE A 67 -1.44 -12.27 1.34
N ASN A 68 -1.72 -12.50 2.62
CA ASN A 68 -3.05 -12.85 3.12
C ASN A 68 -3.91 -11.61 3.08
#